data_AF-A0A1G7VDL2-F1
#
_entry.id   AF-A0A1G7VDL2-F1
#
_cell.length_a   1.000
_cell.length_b   1.000
_cell.length_c   1.000
_cell.angle_alpha   90.00
_cell.angle_beta   90.00
_cell.angle_gamma   90.00
#
_symmetry.space_group_name_H-M   'P 1'
#
loop_
_entity.id
_entity.type
_entity.pdbx_description
1 polymer ?
#
loop_
_entity_poly.entity_id
_entity_poly.type
_entity_poly.pdbx_seq_one_letter_code
_entity_poly.pdbx_strand_id
1 'polypeptide(L)' 'MKYTQNKKILQVTEKTLIVGVDIAKEKHHARAFDYRGVEYGKRLEFG' A
#
# COMPACT_ATOMS: atom_id res chain seq x y z
N MET A 1 20.74 3.16 -13.31
CA MET A 1 21.06 3.62 -11.94
C MET A 1 20.07 2.99 -10.95
N LYS A 2 20.52 2.09 -10.06
CA LYS A 2 19.68 1.43 -9.02
C LYS A 2 19.36 2.33 -7.81
N TYR A 3 19.96 3.52 -7.73
CA TYR A 3 19.84 4.43 -6.59
C TYR A 3 18.43 4.97 -6.34
N THR A 4 17.58 5.07 -7.38
CA THR A 4 16.21 5.60 -7.23
C THR A 4 15.27 4.58 -6.61
N GLN A 5 15.43 3.29 -6.91
CA GLN A 5 14.65 2.21 -6.27
C GLN A 5 15.04 2.03 -4.80
N ASN A 6 16.33 1.98 -4.50
CA ASN A 6 16.78 1.84 -3.10
C ASN A 6 16.28 3.00 -2.24
N LYS A 7 16.29 4.24 -2.78
CA LYS A 7 15.69 5.39 -2.09
C LYS A 7 14.19 5.21 -1.80
N LYS A 8 13.42 4.64 -2.73
CA LYS A 8 11.98 4.36 -2.51
C LYS A 8 11.75 3.27 -1.47
N ILE A 9 12.57 2.22 -1.46
CA ILE A 9 12.48 1.14 -0.46
C ILE A 9 12.82 1.68 0.94
N LEU A 10 13.85 2.50 1.05
CA LEU A 10 14.27 3.10 2.33
C LEU A 10 13.25 4.09 2.92
N GLN A 11 12.26 4.55 2.15
CA GLN A 11 11.17 5.39 2.66
C GLN A 11 10.11 4.58 3.42
N VAL A 12 10.08 3.26 3.25
CA VAL A 12 9.22 2.38 4.02
C VAL A 12 9.90 2.09 5.35
N THR A 13 9.31 2.57 6.43
CA THR A 13 9.79 2.43 7.80
C THR A 13 8.70 1.76 8.64
N GLU A 14 9.01 1.44 9.89
CA GLU A 14 8.06 0.80 10.80
C GLU A 14 6.79 1.61 11.06
N LYS A 15 6.82 2.92 10.79
CA LYS A 15 5.69 3.84 10.94
C LYS A 15 4.96 4.10 9.62
N THR A 16 5.37 3.47 8.54
CA THR A 16 4.76 3.65 7.23
C THR A 16 3.53 2.76 7.10
N LEU A 17 2.38 3.38 6.82
CA LEU A 17 1.18 2.68 6.37
C LEU A 17 1.20 2.56 4.86
N ILE A 18 1.13 1.34 4.34
CA ILE A 18 1.06 1.06 2.90
C ILE A 18 -0.41 0.86 2.54
N VAL A 19 -0.90 1.58 1.52
CA VAL A 19 -2.28 1.40 1.02
C VAL A 19 -2.22 0.93 -0.42
N GLY A 20 -2.70 -0.29 -0.66
CA GLY A 20 -2.92 -0.82 -2.00
C GLY A 20 -4.34 -0.49 -2.45
N VAL A 21 -4.49 0.17 -3.60
CA VAL A 21 -5.80 0.52 -4.18
C VAL A 21 -5.93 -0.13 -5.54
N ASP A 22 -7.04 -0.85 -5.73
CA ASP A 22 -7.46 -1.41 -7.01
C ASP A 22 -8.64 -0.60 -7.54
N ILE A 23 -8.47 -0.01 -8.72
CA ILE A 23 -9.42 0.94 -9.31
C ILE A 23 -10.16 0.25 -10.45
N ALA A 24 -11.40 -0.20 -10.20
CA ALA A 24 -12.30 -0.70 -11.25
C ALA A 24 -13.38 0.31 -11.64
N LYS A 25 -14.15 0.02 -12.69
CA LYS A 25 -15.14 0.93 -13.29
C LYS A 25 -16.30 1.32 -12.36
N GLU A 26 -16.75 0.38 -11.53
CA GLU A 26 -17.94 0.56 -10.70
C GLU A 26 -17.62 0.53 -9.20
N LYS A 27 -16.57 -0.21 -8.81
CA LYS A 27 -16.19 -0.40 -7.42
C LYS A 27 -14.67 -0.46 -7.32
N HIS A 28 -14.12 0.41 -6.50
CA HIS A 28 -12.73 0.41 -6.11
C HIS A 28 -12.55 -0.37 -4.81
N HIS A 29 -11.38 -0.97 -4.66
CA HIS A 29 -11.00 -1.66 -3.43
C HIS A 29 -9.73 -1.03 -2.86
N ALA A 30 -9.69 -0.82 -1.55
CA ALA A 30 -8.46 -0.45 -0.85
C ALA A 30 -8.15 -1.43 0.27
N ARG A 31 -6.85 -1.68 0.47
CA ARG A 31 -6.32 -2.47 1.58
C ARG A 31 -5.14 -1.75 2.21
N ALA A 32 -5.10 -1.77 3.52
CA ALA A 32 -4.02 -1.20 4.29
C ALA A 32 -3.09 -2.32 4.76
N PHE A 33 -1.78 -2.08 4.71
CA PHE A 33 -0.73 -2.99 5.14
C PHE A 33 0.30 -2.25 5.98
N ASP A 34 0.95 -2.96 6.89
CA ASP A 34 2.15 -2.47 7.55
C ASP A 34 3.38 -2.58 6.64
N TYR A 35 4.51 -2.06 7.12
CA TYR A 35 5.80 -2.12 6.44
C TYR A 35 6.32 -3.55 6.18
N ARG A 36 5.78 -4.57 6.86
CA ARG A 36 6.12 -6.00 6.71
C ARG A 36 5.14 -6.73 5.79
N GLY A 37 4.11 -6.03 5.28
CA GLY A 37 3.07 -6.60 4.43
C GLY A 37 1.93 -7.28 5.18
N VAL A 38 1.78 -7.06 6.50
CA VAL A 38 0.65 -7.57 7.29
C VAL A 38 -0.57 -6.69 7.02
N GLU A 39 -1.68 -7.30 6.59
CA GLU A 39 -2.92 -6.59 6.30
C GLU A 39 -3.60 -6.07 7.57
N TYR A 40 -4.00 -4.80 7.56
CA TYR A 40 -4.82 -4.20 8.58
C TYR A 40 -6.30 -4.38 8.24
N GLY A 41 -6.95 -5.34 8.90
CA GLY A 41 -8.40 -5.47 8.91
C GLY A 41 -9.01 -6.00 7.61
N LYS A 42 -10.21 -5.53 7.28
CA LYS A 42 -10.96 -5.94 6.07
C LYS A 42 -10.73 -4.95 4.93
N ARG A 43 -10.77 -5.45 3.70
CA ARG A 43 -10.76 -4.62 2.49
C ARG A 43 -11.88 -3.56 2.54
N LEU A 44 -11.53 -2.32 2.18
CA LEU A 44 -12.47 -1.23 1.96
C LEU A 44 -12.98 -1.32 0.52
N GLU A 45 -14.29 -1.19 0.32
CA GLU A 45 -14.93 -1.10 -0.99
C GLU A 45 -15.61 0.27 -1.10
N PHE A 46 -15.33 1.01 -2.16
CA PHE A 46 -15.88 2.34 -2.41
C PHE A 46 -16.14 2.52 -3.89
N GLY A 47 -17.17 3.28 -4.27
CA GLY A 47 -17.55 3.55 -5.66
C GLY A 47 -17.58 5.05 -5.93
#